data_AF-A0A2B4DFF6-F1
#
_entry.id   AF-A0A2B4DFF6-F1
#
_cell.length_a   1.000
_cell.length_b   1.000
_cell.length_c   1.000
_cell.angle_alpha   90.00
_cell.angle_beta   90.00
_cell.angle_gamma   90.00
#
_symmetry.space_group_name_H-M   'P 1'
#
loop_
_entity.id
_entity.type
_entity.pdbx_description
1 polymer ?
#
loop_
_entity_poly.entity_id
_entity_poly.type
_entity_poly.pdbx_seq_one_letter_code
_entity_poly.pdbx_strand_id
1 'polypeptide(L)'
;MMFSGMFLGLVFLLATGSIIYFKQLTEAHADRERYIVLRKLGVTKKEMKKAIAKQMRFIFFLPLVVGISHSLFALKGLSIVLPYEIAVPLVMSIGVYSVIYIGYYFLTVRSYFRIVSK
;
A
#
# COMPACT_ATOMS: atom_id res chain seq x y z
N MET A 1 -10.97 12.59 -23.36
CA MET A 1 -11.08 11.23 -22.74
C MET A 1 -9.83 10.83 -21.96
N MET A 2 -8.61 11.17 -22.41
CA MET A 2 -7.36 10.80 -21.71
C MET A 2 -7.20 11.41 -20.30
N PHE A 3 -7.65 12.66 -20.10
CA PHE A 3 -7.64 13.31 -18.77
C PHE A 3 -8.50 12.57 -17.73
N SER A 4 -9.75 12.25 -18.07
CA SER A 4 -10.69 11.63 -17.14
C SER A 4 -10.20 10.27 -16.64
N GLY A 5 -9.62 9.44 -17.52
CA GLY A 5 -9.08 8.14 -17.14
C GLY A 5 -7.87 8.24 -16.21
N MET A 6 -6.90 9.12 -16.54
CA MET A 6 -5.73 9.34 -15.69
C MET A 6 -6.11 9.93 -14.33
N PHE A 7 -7.02 10.91 -14.32
CA PHE A 7 -7.51 11.55 -13.11
C PHE A 7 -8.24 10.55 -12.21
N LEU A 8 -9.18 9.77 -12.75
CA LEU A 8 -9.88 8.74 -11.98
C LEU A 8 -8.92 7.69 -11.44
N GLY A 9 -7.97 7.22 -12.25
CA GLY A 9 -6.93 6.28 -11.82
C GLY A 9 -6.15 6.80 -10.62
N LEU A 10 -5.66 8.05 -10.68
CA LEU A 10 -4.94 8.68 -9.57
C LEU A 10 -5.82 8.86 -8.33
N VAL A 11 -7.06 9.33 -8.49
CA VAL A 11 -7.99 9.53 -7.36
C VAL A 11 -8.30 8.21 -6.65
N PHE A 12 -8.63 7.15 -7.38
CA PHE A 12 -8.89 5.84 -6.77
C PHE A 12 -7.66 5.30 -6.03
N LEU A 13 -6.48 5.47 -6.62
CA LEU A 13 -5.22 5.02 -6.04
C LEU A 13 -4.91 5.74 -4.72
N LEU A 14 -5.03 7.07 -4.70
CA LEU A 14 -4.87 7.88 -3.48
C LEU A 14 -5.94 7.57 -2.45
N ALA A 15 -7.18 7.35 -2.89
CA ALA A 15 -8.29 6.97 -2.00
C ALA A 15 -8.02 5.62 -1.33
N THR A 16 -7.66 4.58 -2.08
CA THR A 16 -7.33 3.26 -1.53
C THR A 16 -6.12 3.33 -0.60
N GLY A 17 -5.05 4.02 -1.00
CA GLY A 17 -3.88 4.22 -0.14
C GLY A 17 -4.23 4.91 1.18
N SER A 18 -5.07 5.94 1.13
CA SER A 18 -5.56 6.67 2.31
C SER A 18 -6.46 5.81 3.19
N ILE A 19 -7.35 5.01 2.60
CA ILE A 19 -8.23 4.09 3.35
C ILE A 19 -7.38 3.10 4.15
N ILE A 20 -6.38 2.47 3.51
CA ILE A 20 -5.48 1.53 4.21
C ILE A 20 -4.71 2.27 5.31
N TYR A 21 -4.14 3.45 5.00
CA TYR A 21 -3.41 4.26 5.97
C TYR A 21 -4.26 4.56 7.22
N PHE A 22 -5.46 5.12 7.05
CA PHE A 22 -6.32 5.47 8.18
C PHE A 22 -6.79 4.25 8.95
N LYS A 23 -7.13 3.15 8.26
CA LYS A 23 -7.46 1.88 8.91
C LYS A 23 -6.33 1.40 9.81
N GLN A 24 -5.09 1.41 9.31
CA GLN A 24 -3.92 1.00 10.08
C GLN A 24 -3.60 1.94 11.24
N LEU A 25 -3.87 3.24 11.12
CA LEU A 25 -3.76 4.19 12.24
C LEU A 25 -4.79 3.88 13.34
N THR A 26 -6.03 3.60 12.97
CA THR A 26 -7.07 3.19 13.93
C THR A 26 -6.68 1.90 14.65
N GLU A 27 -6.16 0.90 13.93
CA GLU A 27 -5.61 -0.33 14.51
C GLU A 27 -4.42 -0.04 15.44
N ALA A 28 -3.52 0.89 15.08
CA ALA A 28 -2.40 1.28 15.94
C ALA A 28 -2.86 1.87 17.28
N HIS A 29 -3.93 2.65 17.28
CA HIS A 29 -4.51 3.20 18.50
C HIS A 29 -5.10 2.11 19.39
N ALA A 30 -5.81 1.14 18.80
CA ALA A 30 -6.36 0.00 19.53
C ALA A 30 -5.26 -0.94 20.09
N ASP A 31 -4.18 -1.15 19.32
CA ASP A 31 -3.08 -2.02 19.71
C ASP A 31 -2.12 -1.39 20.73
N ARG A 32 -2.23 -0.08 21.01
CA ARG A 32 -1.29 0.65 21.89
C ARG A 32 -1.09 -0.02 23.25
N GLU A 33 -2.16 -0.38 23.94
CA GLU A 33 -2.09 -1.03 25.26
C GLU A 33 -1.34 -2.37 25.19
N ARG A 34 -1.59 -3.14 24.14
CA ARG A 34 -0.89 -4.42 23.91
C ARG A 34 0.61 -4.22 23.74
N TYR A 35 1.03 -3.20 22.98
CA TYR A 35 2.44 -2.88 22.80
C TYR A 35 3.10 -2.37 24.10
N ILE A 36 2.36 -1.66 24.97
CA ILE A 36 2.85 -1.28 26.30
C ILE A 36 3.14 -2.52 27.15
N VAL A 37 2.26 -3.52 27.15
CA VAL A 37 2.48 -4.79 27.86
C VAL A 37 3.71 -5.51 27.31
N LEU A 38 3.85 -5.61 25.98
CA LEU A 38 5.04 -6.23 25.36
C LEU A 38 6.34 -5.55 25.77
N ARG A 39 6.35 -4.21 25.90
CA ARG A 39 7.52 -3.48 26.40
C ARG A 39 7.85 -3.83 27.85
N LYS A 40 6.84 -4.00 28.71
CA LYS A 40 7.04 -4.42 30.12
C LYS A 40 7.62 -5.84 30.21
N LEU A 41 7.35 -6.68 29.22
CA LEU A 41 7.93 -8.03 29.08
C LEU A 41 9.33 -8.04 28.43
N GLY A 42 9.91 -6.87 28.14
CA GLY A 42 11.27 -6.74 27.63
C GLY A 42 11.40 -6.61 26.11
N VAL A 43 10.29 -6.56 25.35
CA VAL A 43 10.36 -6.35 23.89
C VAL A 43 10.91 -4.97 23.57
N THR A 44 11.96 -4.93 22.75
CA THR A 44 12.65 -3.69 22.39
C THR A 44 11.89 -2.89 21.34
N LYS A 45 12.11 -1.56 21.30
CA LYS A 45 11.57 -0.68 20.25
C LYS A 45 11.94 -1.13 18.83
N LYS A 46 13.12 -1.73 18.65
CA LYS A 46 13.60 -2.25 17.36
C LYS A 46 12.77 -3.45 16.92
N GLU A 47 12.48 -4.37 17.84
CA GLU A 47 11.65 -5.56 17.57
C GLU A 47 10.21 -5.16 17.25
N MET A 48 9.62 -4.23 18.02
CA MET A 48 8.28 -3.70 17.74
C MET A 48 8.23 -3.07 16.34
N LYS A 49 9.20 -2.22 15.99
CA LYS A 49 9.26 -1.59 14.66
C LYS A 49 9.40 -2.62 13.55
N LYS A 50 10.20 -3.68 13.75
CA LYS A 50 10.37 -4.77 12.79
C LYS A 50 9.07 -5.56 12.60
N ALA A 51 8.34 -5.85 13.68
CA ALA A 51 7.06 -6.54 13.62
C ALA A 51 6.01 -5.71 12.85
N ILE A 52 5.86 -4.43 13.18
CA ILE A 52 4.97 -3.49 12.49
C ILE A 52 5.34 -3.39 11.01
N ALA A 53 6.62 -3.21 10.69
CA ALA A 53 7.08 -3.12 9.30
C ALA A 53 6.80 -4.39 8.50
N LYS A 54 6.85 -5.57 9.14
CA LYS A 54 6.48 -6.85 8.51
C LYS A 54 4.98 -6.94 8.28
N GLN A 55 4.15 -6.57 9.28
CA GLN A 55 2.69 -6.55 9.15
C GLN A 55 2.23 -5.60 8.03
N MET A 56 2.70 -4.35 8.05
CA MET A 56 2.36 -3.37 7.02
C MET A 56 2.80 -3.85 5.63
N ARG A 57 3.90 -4.61 5.53
CA ARG A 57 4.39 -5.11 4.24
C ARG A 57 3.34 -6.02 3.61
N PHE A 58 2.79 -6.97 4.36
CA PHE A 58 1.75 -7.85 3.83
C PHE A 58 0.50 -7.07 3.42
N ILE A 59 0.09 -6.07 4.21
CA ILE A 59 -1.11 -5.28 3.97
C ILE A 59 -1.01 -4.44 2.69
N PHE A 60 0.16 -3.85 2.41
CA PHE A 60 0.37 -3.04 1.20
C PHE A 60 0.83 -3.86 -0.01
N PHE A 61 1.55 -4.96 0.20
CA PHE A 61 2.05 -5.81 -0.89
C PHE A 61 0.92 -6.60 -1.55
N LEU A 62 -0.08 -7.04 -0.79
CA LEU A 62 -1.17 -7.84 -1.34
C LEU A 62 -1.98 -7.07 -2.40
N PRO A 63 -2.50 -5.85 -2.15
CA PRO A 63 -3.17 -5.08 -3.20
C PRO A 63 -2.23 -4.74 -4.36
N LEU A 64 -0.95 -4.50 -4.08
CA LEU A 64 0.03 -4.19 -5.12
C LEU A 64 0.17 -5.34 -6.14
N VAL A 65 0.37 -6.56 -5.63
CA VAL A 65 0.50 -7.76 -6.47
C VAL A 65 -0.80 -8.08 -7.19
N VAL A 66 -1.94 -7.97 -6.50
CA VAL A 66 -3.26 -8.21 -7.11
C VAL A 66 -3.49 -7.21 -8.24
N GLY A 67 -3.20 -5.93 -8.03
CA GLY A 67 -3.33 -4.88 -9.04
C GLY A 67 -2.49 -5.17 -10.29
N ILE A 68 -1.19 -5.45 -10.10
CA ILE A 68 -0.28 -5.80 -11.20
C ILE A 68 -0.77 -7.04 -11.96
N SER A 69 -1.14 -8.10 -11.23
CA SER A 69 -1.61 -9.35 -11.84
C SER A 69 -2.90 -9.13 -12.64
N HIS A 70 -3.84 -8.36 -12.08
CA HIS A 70 -5.08 -8.00 -12.74
C HIS A 70 -4.83 -7.17 -14.02
N SER A 71 -3.91 -6.19 -13.96
CA SER A 71 -3.57 -5.39 -15.14
C SER A 71 -2.87 -6.19 -16.24
N LEU A 72 -2.00 -7.15 -15.90
CA LEU A 72 -1.37 -8.04 -16.88
C LEU A 72 -2.38 -8.99 -17.54
N PHE A 73 -3.35 -9.50 -16.76
CA PHE A 73 -4.44 -10.29 -17.31
C PHE A 73 -5.29 -9.46 -18.29
N ALA A 74 -5.63 -8.22 -17.90
CA ALA A 74 -6.35 -7.29 -18.76
C ALA A 74 -5.56 -6.98 -20.05
N LEU A 75 -4.25 -6.73 -19.95
CA LEU A 75 -3.36 -6.51 -21.10
C LEU A 75 -3.47 -7.64 -22.12
N LYS A 76 -3.39 -8.90 -21.66
CA LYS A 76 -3.45 -10.07 -22.53
C LYS A 76 -4.79 -10.20 -23.26
N GLY A 77 -5.89 -9.82 -22.61
CA GLY A 77 -7.21 -9.78 -23.26
C GLY A 77 -7.32 -8.64 -24.27
N LEU A 78 -6.84 -7.45 -23.91
CA LEU A 78 -6.91 -6.24 -24.74
C LEU A 78 -5.99 -6.31 -25.97
N SER A 79 -4.82 -6.96 -25.87
CA SER A 79 -3.85 -7.08 -26.97
C SER A 79 -4.40 -7.85 -28.18
N ILE A 80 -5.48 -8.62 -28.01
CA ILE A 80 -6.14 -9.35 -29.10
C ILE A 80 -7.07 -8.43 -29.90
N VAL A 81 -7.62 -7.39 -29.25
CA VAL A 81 -8.68 -6.53 -29.82
C VAL A 81 -8.14 -5.18 -30.27
N LEU A 82 -7.04 -4.73 -29.67
CA LEU A 82 -6.50 -3.40 -29.88
C LEU A 82 -5.31 -3.42 -30.86
N PRO A 83 -5.32 -2.56 -31.90
CA PRO A 83 -4.23 -2.49 -32.87
C PRO A 83 -3.02 -1.68 -32.39
N TYR A 84 -2.98 -1.29 -31.10
CA TYR A 84 -1.97 -0.38 -30.55
C TYR A 84 -1.19 -1.00 -29.40
N GLU A 85 0.10 -0.68 -29.34
CA GLU A 85 1.03 -1.14 -28.30
C GLU A 85 0.76 -0.44 -26.95
N ILE A 86 0.22 -1.19 -25.99
CA ILE A 86 -0.13 -0.70 -24.64
C ILE A 86 0.86 -1.10 -23.55
N ALA A 87 1.92 -1.85 -23.89
CA ALA A 87 2.91 -2.31 -22.92
C ALA A 87 3.62 -1.14 -22.21
N VAL A 88 4.05 -0.11 -22.95
CA VAL A 88 4.78 1.03 -22.38
C VAL A 88 3.91 1.86 -21.42
N PRO A 89 2.68 2.30 -21.80
CA PRO A 89 1.76 2.96 -20.87
C PRO A 89 1.43 2.13 -19.62
N LEU A 90 1.31 0.81 -19.78
CA LEU A 90 1.05 -0.08 -18.66
C LEU A 90 2.22 -0.13 -17.67
N VAL A 91 3.44 -0.31 -18.16
CA VAL A 91 4.64 -0.36 -17.32
C VAL A 91 4.82 0.98 -16.57
N MET A 92 4.59 2.10 -17.23
CA MET A 92 4.59 3.42 -16.56
C MET A 92 3.53 3.51 -15.46
N SER A 93 2.31 3.03 -15.72
CA SER A 93 1.21 3.04 -14.75
C SER A 93 1.50 2.15 -13.54
N ILE A 94 2.05 0.95 -13.76
CA ILE A 94 2.51 0.04 -12.69
C ILE A 94 3.62 0.72 -11.86
N GLY A 95 4.53 1.44 -12.52
CA GLY A 95 5.57 2.22 -11.86
C GLY A 95 5.00 3.27 -10.91
N VAL A 96 4.10 4.13 -11.41
CA VAL A 96 3.44 5.17 -10.59
C VAL A 96 2.66 4.54 -9.43
N TYR A 97 1.91 3.47 -9.70
CA TYR A 97 1.16 2.73 -8.69
C TYR A 97 2.05 2.17 -7.58
N SER A 98 3.17 1.54 -7.95
CA SER A 98 4.12 0.97 -7.00
C SER A 98 4.78 2.06 -6.16
N VAL A 99 5.18 3.18 -6.76
CA VAL A 99 5.80 4.31 -6.04
C VAL A 99 4.86 4.87 -4.98
N ILE A 100 3.59 5.10 -5.32
CA ILE A 100 2.62 5.65 -4.37
C ILE A 100 2.36 4.65 -3.23
N TYR A 101 2.19 3.36 -3.53
CA TYR A 101 2.00 2.32 -2.51
C TYR A 101 3.20 2.19 -1.56
N ILE A 102 4.41 2.27 -2.08
CA ILE A 102 5.64 2.28 -1.28
C ILE A 102 5.69 3.53 -0.38
N GLY A 103 5.28 4.70 -0.90
CA GLY A 103 5.13 5.92 -0.11
C GLY A 103 4.18 5.75 1.07
N TYR A 104 2.97 5.22 0.81
CA TYR A 104 2.00 4.94 1.87
C TYR A 104 2.48 3.87 2.86
N TYR A 105 3.21 2.85 2.40
CA TYR A 105 3.81 1.86 3.30
C TYR A 105 4.73 2.52 4.33
N PHE A 106 5.68 3.35 3.87
CA PHE A 106 6.61 4.02 4.79
C PHE A 106 5.90 5.02 5.71
N LEU A 107 4.93 5.76 5.18
CA LEU A 107 4.11 6.67 5.96
C LEU A 107 3.38 5.91 7.08
N THR A 108 2.73 4.80 6.74
CA THR A 108 1.97 3.99 7.69
C THR A 108 2.86 3.37 8.74
N VAL A 109 3.99 2.74 8.37
CA VAL A 109 4.95 2.17 9.34
C VAL A 109 5.44 3.22 10.33
N ARG A 110 5.78 4.43 9.84
CA ARG A 110 6.27 5.52 10.68
C ARG A 110 5.17 6.02 11.63
N SER A 111 3.97 6.26 11.14
CA SER A 111 2.84 6.74 11.92
C SER A 111 2.37 5.71 12.94
N TYR A 112 2.18 4.46 12.52
CA TYR A 112 1.80 3.35 13.39
C TYR A 112 2.81 3.19 14.54
N PHE A 113 4.11 3.10 14.20
CA PHE A 113 5.15 2.97 15.23
C PHE A 113 5.16 4.15 16.20
N ARG A 114 4.95 5.38 15.72
CA ARG A 114 4.87 6.57 16.59
C ARG A 114 3.69 6.49 17.55
N ILE A 115 2.54 5.96 17.13
CA ILE A 115 1.34 5.84 17.98
C ILE A 115 1.58 4.83 19.11
N VAL A 116 2.10 3.65 18.80
CA VAL A 116 2.30 2.59 19.81
C VAL A 116 3.55 2.77 20.67
N SER A 117 4.51 3.59 20.24
CA SER A 117 5.74 3.87 21.01
C SER A 117 5.65 5.09 21.92
N LYS A 118 4.53 5.83 21.86
CA LYS A 118 4.15 6.81 22.88
C LYS A 118 3.66 6.10 24.13
#